data_AF-A0A5C2SE86-F1
#
_entry.id   AF-A0A5C2SE86-F1
#
_cell.length_a   1.000
_cell.length_b   1.000
_cell.length_c   1.000
_cell.angle_alpha   90.00
_cell.angle_beta   90.00
_cell.angle_gamma   90.00
#
_symmetry.space_group_name_H-M   'P 1'
#
loop_
_entity.id
_entity.type
_entity.pdbx_description
1 polymer ?
#
loop_
_entity_poly.entity_id
_entity_poly.type
_entity_poly.pdbx_seq_one_letter_code
_entity_poly.pdbx_strand_id
1 'polypeptide(L)'
;MPTIPYVKRVRQALHQLVKDHQGVISLYVLNVRILGPDNSTNPRHRLRSESRVRNILNREVRARRITIDRDEATTLVTVTMEGWSFYRAFGSPPVYAAGDARLMRLTIPQLYRQADALRRILEDIQGTFLDHYPDNTDAQSLATLPDAIRVFYETLSDLEYSNSELQLEMNYEEGRSRRLRSAHGSES
;
A
#
# COMPACT_ATOMS: atom_id res chain seq x y z
N MET A 1 8.64 -20.75 0.59
CA MET A 1 7.37 -20.05 0.93
C MET A 1 7.33 -18.71 0.22
N PRO A 2 6.22 -18.33 -0.43
CA PRO A 2 6.13 -17.05 -1.13
C PRO A 2 6.24 -15.88 -0.15
N THR A 3 7.16 -14.96 -0.43
CA THR A 3 7.41 -13.76 0.38
C THR A 3 6.27 -12.77 0.21
N ILE A 4 5.39 -12.67 1.20
CA ILE A 4 4.31 -11.66 1.20
C ILE A 4 4.94 -10.26 1.19
N PRO A 5 4.58 -9.37 0.23
CA PRO A 5 5.12 -8.01 0.14
C PRO A 5 4.90 -7.19 1.42
N TYR A 6 5.85 -6.32 1.77
CA TYR A 6 5.75 -5.47 2.97
C TYR A 6 4.49 -4.61 3.00
N VAL A 7 4.05 -4.10 1.84
CA VAL A 7 2.79 -3.34 1.71
C VAL A 7 1.60 -4.15 2.20
N LYS A 8 1.52 -5.42 1.78
CA LYS A 8 0.43 -6.32 2.17
C LYS A 8 0.48 -6.61 3.67
N ARG A 9 1.67 -6.80 4.26
CA ARG A 9 1.83 -7.01 5.70
C ARG A 9 1.42 -5.81 6.54
N VAL A 10 1.84 -4.60 6.14
CA VAL A 10 1.46 -3.36 6.84
C VAL A 10 -0.05 -3.17 6.80
N ARG A 11 -0.67 -3.32 5.62
CA ARG A 11 -2.12 -3.19 5.47
C ARG A 11 -2.89 -4.28 6.21
N GLN A 12 -2.39 -5.51 6.25
CA GLN A 12 -2.97 -6.58 7.08
C GLN A 12 -2.87 -6.26 8.58
N ALA A 13 -1.75 -5.72 9.05
CA ALA A 13 -1.60 -5.32 10.44
C ALA A 13 -2.56 -4.20 10.83
N LEU A 14 -2.73 -3.19 9.98
CA LEU A 14 -3.69 -2.09 10.18
C LEU A 14 -5.15 -2.56 10.06
N HIS A 15 -5.44 -3.48 9.15
CA HIS A 15 -6.74 -4.16 9.07
C HIS A 15 -7.07 -4.91 10.35
N GLN A 16 -6.13 -5.69 10.87
CA GLN A 16 -6.33 -6.43 12.11
C GLN A 16 -6.53 -5.48 13.30
N LEU A 17 -5.77 -4.38 13.36
CA LEU A 17 -5.92 -3.35 14.37
C LEU A 17 -7.37 -2.80 14.41
N VAL A 18 -7.90 -2.42 13.24
CA VAL A 18 -9.29 -1.96 13.08
C VAL A 18 -10.31 -3.04 13.41
N LYS A 19 -10.07 -4.29 13.02
CA LYS A 19 -10.93 -5.43 13.34
C LYS A 19 -11.01 -5.70 14.85
N ASP A 20 -9.90 -5.52 15.55
CA ASP A 20 -9.81 -5.65 17.01
C ASP A 20 -10.40 -4.44 17.75
N HIS A 21 -11.03 -3.51 17.02
CA HIS A 21 -11.60 -2.27 17.53
C HIS A 21 -10.56 -1.37 18.22
N GLN A 22 -9.29 -1.55 17.89
CA GLN A 22 -8.19 -0.71 18.35
C GLN A 22 -7.92 0.32 17.26
N GLY A 23 -7.99 1.62 17.58
CA GLY A 23 -7.69 2.69 16.63
C GLY A 23 -6.26 3.17 16.69
N VAL A 24 -5.49 2.70 17.68
CA VAL A 24 -4.18 3.26 18.04
C VAL A 24 -3.22 2.11 18.35
N ILE A 25 -1.98 2.21 17.86
CA ILE A 25 -0.89 1.27 18.16
C ILE A 25 0.44 2.00 18.22
N SER A 26 1.35 1.58 19.10
CA SER A 26 2.71 2.12 19.07
C SER A 26 3.45 1.62 17.83
N LEU A 27 4.28 2.48 17.23
CA LEU A 27 5.07 2.13 16.05
C LEU A 27 5.99 0.93 16.33
N TYR A 28 6.50 0.82 17.56
CA TYR A 28 7.30 -0.31 18.00
C TYR A 28 6.52 -1.64 17.91
N VAL A 29 5.32 -1.71 18.51
CA VAL A 29 4.50 -2.92 18.50
C VAL A 29 4.05 -3.26 17.07
N LEU A 30 3.74 -2.24 16.26
CA LEU A 30 3.40 -2.43 14.86
C LEU A 30 4.57 -3.02 14.06
N ASN A 31 5.79 -2.53 14.26
CA ASN A 31 6.99 -3.07 13.63
C ASN A 31 7.22 -4.53 14.04
N VAL A 32 7.08 -4.87 15.33
CA VAL A 32 7.19 -6.26 15.80
C VAL A 32 6.15 -7.16 15.13
N ARG A 33 4.90 -6.70 14.96
CA ARG A 33 3.86 -7.45 14.24
C ARG A 33 4.18 -7.67 12.75
N ILE A 34 4.73 -6.66 12.07
CA ILE A 34 5.00 -6.72 10.62
C ILE A 34 6.28 -7.53 10.31
N LEU A 35 7.31 -7.33 11.12
CA LEU A 35 8.64 -7.89 10.92
C LEU A 35 8.83 -9.24 11.60
N GLY A 36 8.03 -9.55 12.63
CA GLY A 36 8.18 -10.72 13.47
C GLY A 36 9.29 -10.56 14.52
N PRO A 37 9.35 -11.45 15.53
CA PRO A 37 10.33 -11.40 16.61
C PRO A 37 11.77 -11.72 16.16
N ASP A 38 11.95 -12.46 15.04
CA ASP A 38 13.22 -13.10 14.67
C ASP A 38 14.07 -12.39 13.61
N ASN A 39 13.75 -11.16 13.20
CA ASN A 39 14.61 -10.41 12.27
C ASN A 39 15.91 -9.87 12.90
N SER A 40 16.43 -10.55 13.94
CA SER A 40 17.42 -10.05 14.90
C SER A 40 18.87 -10.39 14.59
N THR A 41 19.17 -11.33 13.68
CA THR A 41 20.56 -11.79 13.49
C THR A 41 21.46 -10.81 12.73
N ASN A 42 20.90 -9.79 12.06
CA ASN A 42 21.72 -8.75 11.42
C ASN A 42 21.09 -7.35 11.57
N PRO A 43 21.69 -6.45 12.36
CA PRO A 43 21.15 -5.11 12.61
C PRO A 43 21.00 -4.26 11.34
N ARG A 44 21.79 -4.52 10.29
CA ARG A 44 21.66 -3.81 9.00
C ARG A 44 20.39 -4.21 8.24
N HIS A 45 20.00 -5.48 8.30
CA HIS A 45 18.77 -5.95 7.67
C HIS A 45 17.54 -5.40 8.39
N ARG A 46 17.58 -5.33 9.73
CA ARG A 46 16.52 -4.73 10.55
C ARG A 46 16.28 -3.25 10.19
N LEU A 47 17.34 -2.44 10.11
CA LEU A 47 17.22 -1.02 9.74
C LEU A 47 16.59 -0.81 8.36
N ARG A 48 16.97 -1.63 7.37
CA ARG A 48 16.37 -1.57 6.03
C ARG A 48 14.89 -1.94 6.03
N SER A 49 14.51 -3.00 6.76
CA SER A 49 13.13 -3.43 6.87
C SER A 49 12.27 -2.39 7.60
N GLU A 50 12.77 -1.81 8.69
CA GLU A 50 12.11 -0.71 9.41
C GLU A 50 11.93 0.53 8.52
N SER A 51 12.93 0.88 7.71
CA SER A 51 12.83 1.97 6.73
C SER A 51 11.73 1.70 5.70
N ARG A 52 11.62 0.47 5.17
CA ARG A 52 10.54 0.07 4.25
C ARG A 52 9.16 0.19 4.90
N VAL A 53 9.00 -0.28 6.14
CA VAL A 53 7.74 -0.14 6.88
C VAL A 53 7.39 1.34 7.07
N ARG A 54 8.36 2.17 7.47
CA ARG A 54 8.16 3.62 7.63
C ARG A 54 7.74 4.30 6.33
N ASN A 55 8.35 3.94 5.19
CA ASN A 55 7.96 4.46 3.89
C ASN A 55 6.50 4.12 3.53
N ILE A 56 6.07 2.90 3.82
CA ILE A 56 4.68 2.47 3.59
C ILE A 56 3.73 3.24 4.51
N LEU A 57 4.08 3.39 5.80
CA LEU A 57 3.28 4.18 6.74
C LEU A 57 3.16 5.64 6.29
N ASN A 58 4.24 6.25 5.78
CA ASN A 58 4.18 7.60 5.22
C ASN A 58 3.22 7.71 4.02
N ARG A 59 3.10 6.65 3.20
CA ARG A 59 2.09 6.61 2.13
C ARG A 59 0.67 6.52 2.70
N GLU A 60 0.45 5.75 3.75
CA GLU A 60 -0.85 5.67 4.42
C GLU A 60 -1.22 6.99 5.12
N VAL A 61 -0.25 7.75 5.63
CA VAL A 61 -0.45 9.13 6.12
C VAL A 61 -0.86 10.07 4.98
N ARG A 62 -0.17 10.03 3.84
CA ARG A 62 -0.53 10.85 2.66
C ARG A 62 -1.92 10.53 2.12
N ALA A 63 -2.30 9.25 2.19
CA ALA A 63 -3.65 8.79 1.86
C ALA A 63 -4.70 9.15 2.93
N ARG A 64 -4.31 9.87 3.99
CA ARG A 64 -5.17 10.27 5.12
C ARG A 64 -5.84 9.10 5.83
N ARG A 65 -5.23 7.91 5.80
CA ARG A 65 -5.75 6.70 6.46
C ARG A 65 -5.21 6.50 7.87
N ILE A 66 -4.05 7.08 8.16
CA ILE A 66 -3.45 7.07 9.49
C ILE A 66 -2.84 8.44 9.80
N THR A 67 -2.66 8.73 11.08
CA THR A 67 -1.78 9.79 11.59
C THR A 67 -0.65 9.15 12.39
N ILE A 68 0.50 9.82 12.42
CA ILE A 68 1.65 9.39 13.21
C ILE A 68 1.97 10.54 14.16
N ASP A 69 1.69 10.34 15.44
CA ASP A 69 2.03 11.29 16.49
C ASP A 69 3.40 10.95 17.06
N ARG A 70 4.25 11.96 17.19
CA ARG A 70 5.63 11.84 17.66
C ARG A 70 5.75 12.54 19.00
N ASP A 71 5.36 11.83 20.05
CA ASP A 71 5.65 12.24 21.41
C ASP A 71 7.05 11.78 21.84
N GLU A 72 7.66 12.46 22.81
CA GLU A 72 9.06 12.28 23.25
C GLU A 72 9.32 10.85 23.74
N ALA A 73 8.32 10.20 24.33
CA ALA A 73 8.46 8.85 24.88
C ALA A 73 8.05 7.75 23.89
N THR A 74 7.03 7.99 23.05
CA THR A 74 6.48 6.96 22.15
C THR A 74 5.89 7.54 20.89
N THR A 75 6.27 6.98 19.74
CA THR A 75 5.59 7.25 18.47
C THR A 75 4.33 6.39 18.35
N LEU A 76 3.18 7.05 18.22
CA LEU A 76 1.87 6.40 18.09
C LEU A 76 1.38 6.50 16.65
N VAL A 77 0.77 5.42 16.17
CA VAL A 77 0.07 5.36 14.88
C VAL A 77 -1.42 5.26 15.19
N THR A 78 -2.19 6.25 14.73
CA THR A 78 -3.64 6.32 14.93
C THR A 78 -4.34 6.19 13.58
N VAL A 79 -5.35 5.33 13.50
CA VAL A 79 -6.19 5.16 12.32
C VAL A 79 -7.24 6.26 12.28
N THR A 80 -7.29 7.01 11.18
CA THR A 80 -8.28 8.08 10.97
C THR A 80 -9.65 7.49 10.65
N MET A 81 -10.71 8.31 10.67
CA MET A 81 -12.06 7.87 10.30
C MET A 81 -12.12 7.31 8.87
N GLU A 82 -11.39 7.90 7.93
CA GLU A 82 -11.25 7.39 6.56
C GLU A 82 -10.50 6.06 6.52
N GLY A 83 -9.45 5.93 7.34
CA GLY A 83 -8.72 4.69 7.53
C GLY A 83 -9.60 3.58 8.08
N TRP A 84 -10.48 3.87 9.05
CA TRP A 84 -11.45 2.93 9.61
C TRP A 84 -12.36 2.36 8.52
N SER A 85 -12.96 3.24 7.70
CA SER A 85 -13.81 2.83 6.58
C SER A 85 -13.05 1.96 5.58
N PHE A 86 -11.84 2.40 5.20
CA PHE A 86 -11.01 1.67 4.25
C PHE A 86 -10.59 0.29 4.79
N TYR A 87 -10.05 0.21 6.00
CA TYR A 87 -9.53 -1.04 6.55
C TYR A 87 -10.64 -2.01 6.98
N ARG A 88 -11.86 -1.55 7.28
CA ARG A 88 -13.03 -2.43 7.41
C ARG A 88 -13.41 -3.06 6.07
N ALA A 89 -13.35 -2.29 4.99
CA ALA A 89 -13.60 -2.78 3.63
C ALA A 89 -12.41 -3.60 3.08
N PHE A 90 -11.20 -3.37 3.57
CA PHE A 90 -9.99 -4.07 3.15
C PHE A 90 -10.10 -5.56 3.52
N GLY A 91 -10.14 -6.43 2.52
CA GLY A 91 -10.37 -7.86 2.73
C GLY A 91 -11.85 -8.24 2.92
N SER A 92 -12.78 -7.30 2.73
CA SER A 92 -14.18 -7.68 2.49
C SER A 92 -14.24 -8.56 1.25
N PRO A 93 -15.00 -9.66 1.28
CA PRO A 93 -15.27 -10.45 0.08
C PRO A 93 -15.88 -9.55 -1.00
N PRO A 94 -15.80 -9.95 -2.29
CA PRO A 94 -16.39 -9.19 -3.39
C PRO A 94 -17.79 -8.70 -3.02
N VAL A 95 -18.17 -7.51 -3.51
CA VAL A 95 -19.45 -6.83 -3.23
C VAL A 95 -20.64 -7.80 -3.30
N TYR A 96 -20.54 -8.83 -4.14
CA TYR A 96 -21.36 -10.02 -4.08
C TYR A 96 -20.49 -11.28 -4.21
N ALA A 97 -20.74 -12.28 -3.37
CA ALA A 97 -20.19 -13.62 -3.58
C ALA A 97 -20.86 -14.28 -4.80
N ALA A 98 -20.19 -15.25 -5.44
CA ALA A 98 -20.85 -16.08 -6.44
C ALA A 98 -22.06 -16.77 -5.78
N GLY A 99 -23.27 -16.42 -6.24
CA GLY A 99 -24.52 -16.91 -5.67
C GLY A 99 -25.08 -16.09 -4.49
N ASP A 100 -24.69 -14.83 -4.33
CA ASP A 100 -25.28 -13.95 -3.30
C ASP A 100 -26.81 -13.89 -3.44
N ALA A 101 -27.52 -14.28 -2.36
CA ALA A 101 -28.98 -14.31 -2.32
C ALA A 101 -29.60 -12.94 -2.60
N ARG A 102 -28.88 -11.83 -2.35
CA ARG A 102 -29.35 -10.49 -2.67
C ARG A 102 -29.42 -10.27 -4.17
N LEU A 103 -28.44 -10.73 -4.94
CA LEU A 103 -28.47 -10.71 -6.40
C LEU A 103 -29.52 -11.68 -6.96
N MET A 104 -29.63 -12.88 -6.37
CA MET A 104 -30.61 -13.88 -6.81
C MET A 104 -32.07 -13.44 -6.59
N ARG A 105 -32.31 -12.52 -5.65
CA ARG A 105 -33.64 -11.96 -5.36
C ARG A 105 -33.97 -10.73 -6.20
N LEU A 106 -33.03 -10.21 -6.98
CA LEU A 106 -33.32 -9.11 -7.88
C LEU A 106 -34.12 -9.63 -9.08
N THR A 107 -35.15 -8.87 -9.42
CA THR A 107 -35.85 -9.07 -10.69
C THR A 107 -34.91 -8.75 -11.86
N ILE A 108 -35.15 -9.35 -13.02
CA ILE A 108 -34.37 -9.08 -14.25
C ILE A 108 -34.20 -7.56 -14.50
N PRO A 109 -35.25 -6.70 -14.40
CA PRO A 109 -35.09 -5.26 -14.56
C PRO A 109 -34.24 -4.57 -13.49
N GLN A 110 -34.17 -5.10 -12.28
CA GLN A 110 -33.30 -4.57 -11.22
C GLN A 110 -31.84 -4.98 -11.46
N LEU A 111 -31.60 -6.20 -11.94
CA LEU A 111 -30.27 -6.63 -12.38
C LEU A 111 -29.75 -5.76 -13.51
N TYR A 112 -30.58 -5.48 -14.53
CA TYR A 112 -30.20 -4.54 -15.60
C TYR A 112 -29.84 -3.16 -15.06
N ARG A 113 -30.63 -2.60 -14.14
CA ARG A 113 -30.34 -1.30 -13.53
C ARG A 113 -29.04 -1.28 -12.73
N GLN A 114 -28.75 -2.34 -11.97
CA GLN A 114 -27.49 -2.45 -11.25
C GLN A 114 -26.30 -2.64 -12.18
N ALA A 115 -26.45 -3.47 -13.22
CA ALA A 115 -25.42 -3.67 -14.23
C ALA A 115 -25.09 -2.35 -14.95
N ASP A 116 -26.11 -1.57 -15.31
CA ASP A 116 -25.92 -0.24 -15.91
C ASP A 116 -25.21 0.74 -14.97
N ALA A 117 -25.56 0.74 -13.67
CA ALA A 117 -24.88 1.58 -12.69
C ALA A 117 -23.39 1.21 -12.53
N LEU A 118 -23.08 -0.09 -12.47
CA LEU A 118 -21.70 -0.58 -12.43
C LEU A 118 -20.96 -0.25 -13.73
N ARG A 119 -21.62 -0.37 -14.88
CA ARG A 119 -21.04 -0.03 -16.18
C ARG A 119 -20.62 1.44 -16.23
N ARG A 120 -21.48 2.37 -15.78
CA ARG A 120 -21.16 3.81 -15.71
C ARG A 120 -19.96 4.09 -14.81
N ILE A 121 -19.87 3.41 -13.66
CA ILE A 121 -18.69 3.56 -12.78
C ILE A 121 -17.42 3.08 -13.50
N LEU A 122 -17.49 1.98 -14.25
CA LEU A 122 -16.35 1.51 -15.03
C LEU A 122 -15.99 2.46 -16.18
N GLU A 123 -16.98 3.05 -16.84
CA GLU A 123 -16.80 4.10 -17.86
C GLU A 123 -16.12 5.35 -17.27
N ASP A 124 -16.53 5.79 -16.07
CA ASP A 124 -15.90 6.92 -15.38
C ASP A 124 -14.43 6.62 -15.00
N ILE A 125 -14.16 5.41 -14.50
CA ILE A 125 -12.79 4.95 -14.18
C ILE A 125 -11.96 4.89 -15.46
N GLN A 126 -12.51 4.34 -16.54
CA GLN A 126 -11.87 4.25 -17.83
C GLN A 126 -11.53 5.63 -18.39
N GLY A 127 -12.48 6.57 -18.37
CA GLY A 127 -12.27 7.95 -18.79
C GLY A 127 -11.15 8.61 -18.01
N THR A 128 -11.19 8.53 -16.68
CA THR A 128 -10.12 9.05 -15.81
C THR A 128 -8.76 8.41 -16.13
N PHE A 129 -8.73 7.12 -16.44
CA PHE A 129 -7.50 6.43 -16.80
C PHE A 129 -6.94 6.91 -18.15
N LEU A 130 -7.80 7.02 -19.18
CA LEU A 130 -7.40 7.48 -20.51
C LEU A 130 -7.00 8.97 -20.52
N ASP A 131 -7.57 9.79 -19.65
CA ASP A 131 -7.15 11.19 -19.47
C ASP A 131 -5.67 11.28 -19.05
N HIS A 132 -5.18 10.31 -18.27
CA HIS A 132 -3.79 10.23 -17.84
C HIS A 132 -2.90 9.39 -18.76
N TYR A 133 -3.47 8.44 -19.49
CA TYR A 133 -2.77 7.49 -20.37
C TYR A 133 -3.47 7.36 -21.73
N PRO A 134 -3.45 8.41 -22.57
CA PRO A 134 -4.27 8.47 -23.79
C PRO A 134 -3.89 7.41 -24.83
N ASP A 135 -2.62 6.98 -24.85
CA ASP A 135 -2.11 6.02 -25.82
C ASP A 135 -2.31 4.56 -25.41
N ASN A 136 -2.93 4.29 -24.25
CA ASN A 136 -3.13 2.92 -23.78
C ASN A 136 -4.33 2.27 -24.50
N THR A 137 -4.05 1.54 -25.57
CA THR A 137 -5.03 0.80 -26.36
C THR A 137 -5.79 -0.25 -25.55
N ASP A 138 -5.15 -0.84 -24.54
CA ASP A 138 -5.76 -1.89 -23.71
C ASP A 138 -6.81 -1.32 -22.75
N ALA A 139 -6.76 -0.03 -22.46
CA ALA A 139 -7.75 0.66 -21.63
C ALA A 139 -8.91 1.26 -22.45
N GLN A 140 -8.94 1.11 -23.79
CA GLN A 140 -10.02 1.64 -24.63
C GLN A 140 -11.31 0.81 -24.61
N SER A 141 -11.24 -0.43 -24.11
CA SER A 141 -12.42 -1.29 -23.90
C SER A 141 -12.66 -1.57 -22.42
N LEU A 142 -13.93 -1.50 -21.99
CA LEU A 142 -14.34 -1.88 -20.63
C LEU A 142 -14.03 -3.35 -20.31
N ALA A 143 -14.00 -4.22 -21.33
CA ALA A 143 -13.71 -5.64 -21.15
C ALA A 143 -12.24 -5.90 -20.79
N THR A 144 -11.33 -5.04 -21.28
CA THR A 144 -9.88 -5.15 -21.07
C THR A 144 -9.39 -4.22 -19.94
N LEU A 145 -10.24 -3.31 -19.45
CA LEU A 145 -9.94 -2.41 -18.34
C LEU A 145 -9.37 -3.12 -17.08
N PRO A 146 -9.91 -4.28 -16.63
CA PRO A 146 -9.32 -4.97 -15.48
C PRO A 146 -7.87 -5.41 -15.71
N ASP A 147 -7.54 -5.86 -16.93
CA ASP A 147 -6.19 -6.25 -17.29
C ASP A 147 -5.26 -5.04 -17.41
N ALA A 148 -5.73 -3.96 -18.04
CA ALA A 148 -4.98 -2.69 -18.10
C ALA A 148 -4.68 -2.13 -16.70
N ILE A 149 -5.65 -2.17 -15.79
CA ILE A 149 -5.47 -1.77 -14.39
C ILE A 149 -4.46 -2.68 -13.69
N ARG A 150 -4.51 -4.00 -13.93
CA ARG A 150 -3.55 -4.95 -13.35
C ARG A 150 -2.12 -4.67 -13.83
N VAL A 151 -1.92 -4.51 -15.14
CA VAL A 151 -0.63 -4.15 -15.73
C VAL A 151 -0.13 -2.82 -15.16
N PHE A 152 -1.02 -1.85 -14.98
CA PHE A 152 -0.68 -0.58 -14.35
C PHE A 152 -0.17 -0.76 -12.91
N TYR A 153 -0.87 -1.56 -12.08
CA TYR A 153 -0.42 -1.85 -10.73
C TYR A 153 0.92 -2.61 -10.69
N GLU A 154 1.14 -3.53 -11.61
CA GLU A 154 2.42 -4.24 -11.76
C GLU A 154 3.54 -3.26 -12.11
N THR A 155 3.33 -2.41 -13.12
CA THR A 155 4.28 -1.37 -13.53
C THR A 155 4.59 -0.40 -12.39
N LEU A 156 3.58 0.01 -11.63
CA LEU A 156 3.75 0.90 -10.49
C LEU A 156 4.55 0.22 -9.37
N SER A 157 4.30 -1.07 -9.13
CA SER A 157 5.09 -1.87 -8.19
C SER A 157 6.56 -1.98 -8.62
N ASP A 158 6.82 -2.17 -9.91
CA ASP A 158 8.18 -2.25 -10.46
C ASP A 158 8.91 -0.91 -10.36
N LEU A 159 8.24 0.20 -10.70
CA LEU A 159 8.79 1.54 -10.52
C LEU A 159 9.11 1.86 -9.06
N GLU A 160 8.24 1.45 -8.14
CA GLU A 160 8.50 1.59 -6.70
C GLU A 160 9.70 0.76 -6.24
N TYR A 161 9.87 -0.43 -6.81
CA TYR A 161 11.03 -1.28 -6.57
C TYR A 161 12.32 -0.63 -7.09
N SER A 162 12.36 -0.20 -8.36
CA SER A 162 13.52 0.48 -8.96
C SER A 162 13.89 1.78 -8.24
N ASN A 163 12.90 2.58 -7.84
CA ASN A 163 13.14 3.80 -7.05
C ASN A 163 13.75 3.45 -5.68
N SER A 164 13.31 2.35 -5.06
CA SER A 164 13.90 1.87 -3.80
C SER A 164 15.35 1.40 -3.99
N GLU A 165 15.69 0.79 -5.13
CA GLU A 165 17.07 0.42 -5.47
C GLU A 165 17.95 1.65 -5.70
N LEU A 166 17.49 2.63 -6.48
CA LEU A 166 18.19 3.88 -6.72
C LEU A 166 18.46 4.65 -5.42
N GLN A 167 17.49 4.69 -4.50
CA GLN A 167 17.69 5.29 -3.18
C GLN A 167 18.74 4.55 -2.37
N LEU A 168 18.82 3.22 -2.47
CA LEU A 168 19.87 2.45 -1.79
C LEU A 168 21.25 2.72 -2.39
N GLU A 169 21.34 2.85 -3.71
CA GLU A 169 22.58 3.18 -4.43
C GLU A 169 23.08 4.58 -4.08
N MET A 170 22.23 5.60 -4.15
CA MET A 170 22.59 6.97 -3.74
C MET A 170 23.08 7.02 -2.29
N ASN A 171 22.40 6.35 -1.36
CA ASN A 171 22.82 6.29 0.04
C ASN A 171 24.20 5.61 0.20
N TYR A 172 24.49 4.60 -0.63
CA TYR A 172 25.80 3.94 -0.64
C TYR A 172 26.89 4.88 -1.16
N GLU A 173 26.65 5.60 -2.25
CA GLU A 173 27.59 6.57 -2.82
C GLU A 173 27.85 7.75 -1.90
N GLU A 174 26.81 8.30 -1.25
CA GLU A 174 26.96 9.34 -0.25
C GLU A 174 27.80 8.86 0.94
N GLY A 175 27.52 7.64 1.43
CA GLY A 175 28.29 7.02 2.50
C GLY A 175 29.77 6.82 2.13
N ARG A 176 30.03 6.38 0.91
CA ARG A 176 31.39 6.23 0.36
C ARG A 176 32.10 7.59 0.26
N SER A 177 31.42 8.60 -0.26
CA SER A 177 31.96 9.96 -0.42
C SER A 177 32.32 10.59 0.93
N ARG A 178 31.49 10.42 1.96
CA ARG A 178 31.80 10.89 3.32
C ARG A 178 33.06 10.24 3.89
N ARG A 179 33.25 8.93 3.67
CA ARG A 179 34.45 8.21 4.13
C ARG A 179 35.73 8.68 3.45
N LEU A 180 35.66 8.95 2.14
CA LEU A 180 36.80 9.50 1.40
C LEU A 180 37.19 10.89 1.91
N ARG A 181 36.19 11.75 2.16
CA ARG A 181 36.43 13.08 2.74
C ARG A 181 37.02 13.03 4.15
N SER A 182 36.53 12.12 5.01
CA SER A 182 37.09 11.97 6.36
C SER A 182 38.52 11.41 6.36
N ALA A 183 38.86 10.55 5.39
CA ALA A 183 40.21 10.01 5.25
C ALA A 183 41.22 11.06 4.75
N HIS A 184 40.81 11.97 3.85
CA HIS A 184 41.67 13.05 3.38
C HIS A 184 41.78 14.21 4.37
N GLY A 185 40.76 14.43 5.22
CA GLY A 185 40.77 15.47 6.25
C GLY A 185 41.58 15.13 7.51
N SER A 186 42.12 13.92 7.64
CA SER A 186 42.91 13.49 8.82
C SER A 186 44.43 13.59 8.63
N GLU A 187 44.91 14.03 7.46
CA GLU A 187 46.34 14.20 7.15
C GLU A 187 46.80 15.67 7.17
N SER A 188 45.95 16.58 7.66
CA SER A 188 46.27 18.00 7.90
C SER A 188 46.25 18.30 9.39
#